data_AF-A0A5M3MC01-F1
#
_entry.id   AF-A0A5M3MC01-F1
#
_cell.length_a   1.000
_cell.length_b   1.000
_cell.length_c   1.000
_cell.angle_alpha   90.00
_cell.angle_beta   90.00
_cell.angle_gamma   90.00
#
_symmetry.space_group_name_H-M   'P 1'
#
loop_
_entity.id
_entity.type
_entity.pdbx_description
1 polymer ?
#
loop_
_entity_poly.entity_id
_entity_poly.type
_entity_poly.pdbx_seq_one_letter_code
_entity_poly.pdbx_strand_id
1 'polypeptide(L)'
;MSLTFAQIANVIGRIPQLSHVSLMQVVMFMDCCIELRDDFALVQPAKRNTIDEAPPTIPRPHIRWLSTVTRITIENLEYLWLLLKDSIWVMPRSWERQQDLASMFEETGWELKLPLVSIYPPARVCDSDGCQKKSEMRTQTIGEAVAFTMDFGVQYAKVVNLTCECEFSRSKCCHSFNASTRKYHKQIPEWIQVDEHHYVET
;
A
#
# COMPACT_ATOMS: atom_id res chain seq x y z
N MET A 1 -5.62 6.19 24.63
CA MET A 1 -6.28 4.88 24.88
C MET A 1 -6.74 4.36 23.53
N SER A 2 -6.27 3.18 23.09
CA SER A 2 -6.64 2.64 21.78
C SER A 2 -8.09 2.15 21.80
N LEU A 3 -8.94 2.69 20.93
CA LEU A 3 -10.30 2.19 20.76
C LEU A 3 -10.27 0.81 20.08
N THR A 4 -10.99 -0.15 20.66
CA THR A 4 -11.21 -1.45 20.03
C THR A 4 -12.19 -1.33 18.88
N PHE A 5 -12.11 -2.25 17.92
CA PHE A 5 -13.06 -2.30 16.80
C PHE A 5 -14.53 -2.40 17.26
N ALA A 6 -14.79 -3.16 18.33
CA ALA A 6 -16.11 -3.27 18.94
C ALA A 6 -16.60 -1.93 19.51
N GLN A 7 -15.71 -1.14 20.11
CA GLN A 7 -16.05 0.19 20.61
C GLN A 7 -16.36 1.14 19.45
N ILE A 8 -15.54 1.13 18.39
CA ILE A 8 -15.78 1.95 17.18
C ILE A 8 -17.14 1.60 16.56
N ALA A 9 -17.41 0.31 16.34
CA ALA A 9 -18.66 -0.15 15.73
C ALA A 9 -19.89 0.19 16.60
N ASN A 10 -19.79 0.02 17.93
CA ASN A 10 -20.88 0.33 18.85
C ASN A 10 -21.16 1.85 18.89
N VAL A 11 -20.11 2.68 18.89
CA VAL A 11 -20.26 4.13 18.89
C VAL A 11 -20.85 4.62 17.56
N ILE A 12 -20.34 4.14 16.42
CA ILE A 12 -20.88 4.49 15.10
C ILE A 12 -22.34 4.03 14.98
N GLY A 13 -22.66 2.82 15.44
CA GLY A 13 -24.03 2.29 15.42
C GLY A 13 -25.02 3.07 16.30
N ARG A 14 -24.54 3.84 17.28
CA ARG A 14 -25.37 4.70 18.14
C ARG A 14 -25.59 6.10 17.59
N ILE A 15 -24.89 6.51 16.54
CA ILE A 15 -25.01 7.83 15.93
C ILE A 15 -25.71 7.66 14.57
N PRO A 16 -27.03 7.88 14.49
CA PRO A 16 -27.80 7.67 13.27
C PRO A 16 -27.22 8.40 12.06
N GLN A 17 -26.61 9.56 12.28
CA GLN A 17 -25.98 10.39 11.25
C GLN A 17 -24.79 9.68 10.56
N LEU A 18 -24.11 8.76 11.26
CA LEU A 18 -22.99 7.99 10.73
C LEU A 18 -23.41 6.66 10.08
N SER A 19 -24.69 6.30 10.13
CA SER A 19 -25.19 5.01 9.59
C SER A 19 -24.97 4.84 8.07
N HIS A 20 -24.83 5.94 7.34
CA HIS A 20 -24.57 5.96 5.90
C HIS A 20 -23.08 6.06 5.53
N VAL A 21 -22.19 6.19 6.53
CA VAL A 21 -20.74 6.30 6.30
C VAL A 21 -20.16 4.90 6.19
N SER A 22 -19.56 4.58 5.04
CA SER A 22 -18.92 3.29 4.83
C SER A 22 -17.57 3.17 5.55
N LEU A 23 -17.16 1.95 5.86
CA LEU A 23 -15.85 1.67 6.46
C LEU A 23 -14.70 2.28 5.64
N MET A 24 -14.75 2.18 4.31
CA MET A 24 -13.73 2.74 3.42
C MET A 24 -13.62 4.26 3.56
N GLN A 25 -14.75 4.97 3.72
CA GLN A 25 -14.73 6.41 3.94
C GLN A 25 -14.15 6.77 5.31
N VAL A 26 -14.40 5.97 6.35
CA VAL A 26 -13.78 6.16 7.68
C VAL A 26 -12.27 5.95 7.60
N VAL A 27 -11.82 4.88 6.95
CA VAL A 27 -10.38 4.60 6.76
C VAL A 27 -9.71 5.75 6.01
N MET A 28 -10.30 6.19 4.89
CA MET A 28 -9.75 7.30 4.12
C MET A 28 -9.73 8.62 4.91
N PHE A 29 -10.75 8.90 5.72
CA PHE A 29 -10.74 10.04 6.64
C PHE A 29 -9.57 9.96 7.63
N MET A 30 -9.38 8.79 8.27
CA MET A 30 -8.29 8.58 9.21
C MET A 30 -6.93 8.77 8.53
N ASP A 31 -6.69 8.13 7.39
CA ASP A 31 -5.43 8.24 6.66
C ASP A 31 -5.12 9.69 6.27
N CYS A 32 -6.10 10.42 5.73
CA CYS A 32 -5.92 11.84 5.41
C CYS A 32 -5.61 12.68 6.66
N CYS A 33 -6.28 12.43 7.79
CA CYS A 33 -6.01 13.18 9.02
C CYS A 33 -4.65 12.86 9.63
N ILE A 34 -4.16 11.62 9.51
CA ILE A 34 -2.81 11.22 9.96
C ILE A 34 -1.76 12.01 9.18
N GLU A 35 -1.91 12.10 7.85
CA GLU A 35 -0.96 12.84 7.00
C GLU A 35 -1.03 14.36 7.23
N LEU A 36 -2.21 14.89 7.56
CA LEU A 36 -2.42 16.33 7.81
C LEU A 36 -2.25 16.75 9.27
N ARG A 37 -1.83 15.86 10.19
CA ARG A 37 -1.81 16.16 11.63
C ARG A 37 -0.91 17.36 11.97
N ASP A 38 0.22 17.50 11.30
CA ASP A 38 1.15 18.62 11.54
C ASP A 38 0.55 19.95 11.07
N ASP A 39 -0.20 19.94 9.96
CA ASP A 39 -0.92 21.12 9.48
C ASP A 39 -2.03 21.52 10.45
N PHE A 40 -2.68 20.54 11.09
CA PHE A 40 -3.68 20.81 12.13
C PHE A 40 -3.03 21.44 13.36
N ALA A 41 -1.84 20.97 13.74
CA ALA A 41 -1.06 21.50 14.85
C ALA A 41 -0.56 22.93 14.57
N LEU A 42 -0.09 23.20 13.35
CA LEU A 42 0.50 24.48 12.94
C LEU A 42 -0.44 25.67 13.10
N VAL A 43 -1.75 25.46 12.93
CA VAL A 43 -2.75 26.53 13.04
C VAL A 43 -3.33 26.67 14.45
N GLN A 44 -2.86 25.89 15.42
CA GLN A 44 -3.30 26.01 16.81
C GLN A 44 -2.64 27.21 17.50
N PRO A 45 -3.28 27.79 18.53
CA PRO A 45 -2.63 28.80 19.36
C PRO A 45 -1.35 28.24 20.00
N ALA A 46 -0.28 29.05 20.05
CA ALA A 46 1.05 28.64 20.55
C ALA A 46 1.07 28.09 21.99
N LYS A 47 0.01 28.31 22.78
CA LYS A 47 -0.13 27.79 24.14
C LYS A 47 -0.63 26.33 24.19
N ARG A 48 -1.09 25.77 23.07
CA ARG A 48 -1.64 24.41 23.02
C ARG A 48 -0.50 23.41 22.80
N ASN A 49 -0.45 22.37 23.64
CA ASN A 49 0.48 21.26 23.44
C ASN A 49 -0.12 20.29 22.40
N THR A 50 0.34 20.38 21.16
CA THR A 50 -0.07 19.47 20.08
C THR A 50 0.86 18.28 19.91
N ILE A 51 1.90 18.15 20.73
CA ILE A 51 2.82 17.00 20.71
C ILE A 51 2.07 15.78 21.24
N ASP A 52 1.40 15.94 22.38
CA ASP A 52 0.74 14.83 23.09
C ASP A 52 -0.77 14.80 22.90
N GLU A 53 -1.38 15.92 22.49
CA GLU A 53 -2.84 16.07 22.47
C GLU A 53 -3.37 16.50 21.09
N ALA A 54 -4.40 15.78 20.62
CA ALA A 54 -5.09 16.13 19.40
C ALA A 54 -5.91 17.43 19.58
N PRO A 55 -5.92 18.33 18.57
CA PRO A 55 -6.73 19.53 18.64
C PRO A 55 -8.23 19.19 18.69
N PRO A 56 -9.05 20.04 19.35
CA PRO A 56 -10.47 19.77 19.54
C PRO A 56 -11.25 19.81 18.22
N THR A 57 -10.77 20.54 17.22
CA THR A 57 -11.44 20.71 15.93
C THR A 57 -10.43 20.66 14.78
N ILE A 58 -10.90 20.17 13.64
CA ILE A 58 -10.16 20.22 12.38
C ILE A 58 -10.23 21.65 11.84
N PRO A 59 -9.13 22.22 11.30
CA PRO A 59 -9.18 23.55 10.71
C PRO A 59 -10.12 23.63 9.50
N ARG A 60 -10.80 24.77 9.33
CA ARG A 60 -11.85 24.96 8.31
C ARG A 60 -11.43 24.60 6.87
N PRO A 61 -10.23 24.96 6.39
CA PRO A 61 -9.81 24.56 5.04
C PRO A 61 -9.72 23.04 4.89
N HIS A 62 -9.12 22.37 5.89
CA HIS A 62 -8.92 20.93 5.88
C HIS A 62 -10.24 20.16 5.96
N ILE A 63 -11.18 20.54 6.85
CA ILE A 63 -12.45 19.81 6.96
C ILE A 63 -13.32 19.93 5.69
N ARG A 64 -13.24 21.06 4.98
CA ARG A 64 -13.91 21.24 3.68
C ARG A 64 -13.29 20.35 2.60
N TRP A 65 -11.97 20.28 2.56
CA TRP A 65 -11.27 19.39 1.64
C TRP A 65 -11.54 17.92 1.95
N LEU A 66 -11.45 17.52 3.23
CA LEU A 66 -11.79 16.17 3.69
C LEU A 66 -13.22 15.79 3.31
N SER A 67 -14.18 16.71 3.47
CA SER A 67 -15.58 16.47 3.05
C SER A 67 -15.69 16.17 1.56
N THR A 68 -14.89 16.87 0.74
CA THR A 68 -14.86 16.68 -0.72
C THR A 68 -14.25 15.31 -1.08
N VAL A 69 -13.11 14.96 -0.51
CA VAL A 69 -12.39 13.71 -0.83
C VAL A 69 -13.14 12.48 -0.29
N THR A 70 -13.64 12.55 0.94
CA THR A 70 -14.35 11.44 1.61
C THR A 70 -15.81 11.31 1.22
N ARG A 71 -16.40 12.36 0.61
CA ARG A 71 -17.85 12.45 0.35
C ARG A 71 -18.68 12.28 1.63
N ILE A 72 -18.12 12.68 2.77
CA ILE A 72 -18.79 12.75 4.07
C ILE A 72 -19.16 14.21 4.32
N THR A 73 -20.34 14.48 4.88
CA THR A 73 -20.72 15.85 5.25
C THR A 73 -19.82 16.38 6.36
N ILE A 74 -19.68 17.70 6.46
CA ILE A 74 -18.82 18.32 7.48
C ILE A 74 -19.29 17.94 8.88
N GLU A 75 -20.61 17.90 9.13
CA GLU A 75 -21.16 17.53 10.44
C GLU A 75 -20.72 16.11 10.84
N ASN A 76 -20.78 15.16 9.89
CA ASN A 76 -20.36 13.79 10.13
C ASN A 76 -18.84 13.68 10.35
N LEU A 77 -18.03 14.48 9.65
CA LEU A 77 -16.59 14.55 9.89
C LEU A 77 -16.25 15.11 11.28
N GLU A 78 -17.02 16.09 11.78
CA GLU A 78 -16.85 16.60 13.14
C GLU A 78 -17.15 15.53 14.18
N TYR A 79 -18.20 14.72 13.98
CA TYR A 79 -18.48 13.56 14.84
C TYR A 79 -17.36 12.52 14.76
N LEU A 80 -16.89 12.17 13.55
CA LEU A 80 -15.78 11.22 13.39
C LEU A 80 -14.50 11.73 14.06
N TRP A 81 -14.18 13.02 13.92
CA TRP A 81 -13.04 13.63 14.59
C TRP A 81 -13.17 13.54 16.10
N LEU A 82 -14.32 13.92 16.66
CA LEU A 82 -14.57 13.84 18.10
C LEU A 82 -14.30 12.43 18.65
N LEU A 83 -14.63 11.39 17.89
CA LEU A 83 -14.48 10.00 18.28
C LEU A 83 -13.08 9.45 18.06
N LEU A 84 -12.42 9.81 16.97
CA LEU A 84 -11.22 9.14 16.48
C LEU A 84 -9.94 9.97 16.66
N LYS A 85 -10.03 11.26 16.99
CA LYS A 85 -8.89 12.18 17.02
C LYS A 85 -7.70 11.66 17.83
N ASP A 86 -7.93 11.08 19.00
CA ASP A 86 -6.85 10.63 19.88
C ASP A 86 -6.13 9.41 19.29
N SER A 87 -6.88 8.53 18.63
CA SER A 87 -6.32 7.39 17.89
C SER A 87 -5.55 7.85 16.66
N ILE A 88 -6.13 8.76 15.87
CA ILE A 88 -5.51 9.35 14.67
C ILE A 88 -4.20 10.06 15.04
N TRP A 89 -4.17 10.78 16.15
CA TRP A 89 -3.02 11.59 16.54
C TRP A 89 -1.76 10.77 16.81
N VAL A 90 -1.94 9.62 17.47
CA VAL A 90 -0.84 8.72 17.85
C VAL A 90 -0.51 7.67 16.78
N MET A 91 -1.34 7.55 15.74
CA MET A 91 -1.09 6.57 14.69
C MET A 91 0.15 6.95 13.87
N PRO A 92 0.99 5.98 13.50
CA PRO A 92 2.10 6.20 12.59
C PRO A 92 1.57 6.63 11.21
N ARG A 93 2.33 7.47 10.52
CA ARG A 93 2.07 7.88 9.13
C ARG A 93 2.17 6.70 8.18
N SER A 94 1.65 6.87 6.97
CA SER A 94 1.66 5.82 5.96
C SER A 94 3.07 5.30 5.69
N TRP A 95 4.06 6.19 5.58
CA TRP A 95 5.44 5.81 5.34
C TRP A 95 6.07 5.04 6.53
N GLU A 96 5.79 5.46 7.78
CA GLU A 96 6.23 4.77 8.99
C GLU A 96 5.64 3.36 9.04
N ARG A 97 4.33 3.21 8.76
CA ARG A 97 3.66 1.91 8.71
C ARG A 97 4.23 0.98 7.64
N GLN A 98 4.64 1.53 6.50
CA GLN A 98 5.25 0.75 5.43
C GLN A 98 6.65 0.26 5.83
N GLN A 99 7.43 1.09 6.55
CA GLN A 99 8.72 0.67 7.11
C GLN A 99 8.57 -0.38 8.20
N ASP A 100 7.59 -0.23 9.09
CA ASP A 100 7.27 -1.24 10.10
C ASP A 100 6.88 -2.57 9.45
N LEU A 101 6.10 -2.52 8.37
CA LEU A 101 5.73 -3.71 7.60
C LEU A 101 6.96 -4.36 6.97
N ALA A 102 7.83 -3.59 6.32
CA ALA A 102 9.07 -4.12 5.75
C ALA A 102 9.95 -4.79 6.82
N SER A 103 10.11 -4.14 7.98
CA SER A 103 10.87 -4.68 9.11
C SER A 103 10.26 -5.98 9.64
N MET A 104 8.93 -6.06 9.75
CA MET A 104 8.24 -7.30 10.15
C MET A 104 8.51 -8.47 9.19
N PHE A 105 8.51 -8.20 7.89
CA PHE A 105 8.83 -9.21 6.87
C PHE A 105 10.30 -9.61 6.93
N GLU A 106 11.23 -8.69 7.19
CA GLU A 106 12.65 -8.97 7.37
C GLU A 106 12.91 -9.85 8.60
N GLU A 107 12.34 -9.47 9.75
CA GLU A 107 12.56 -10.15 11.03
C GLU A 107 11.94 -11.55 11.09
N THR A 108 10.77 -11.75 10.45
CA THR A 108 9.99 -12.99 10.63
C THR A 108 9.62 -13.69 9.32
N GLY A 109 9.49 -12.94 8.23
CA GLY A 109 9.07 -13.46 6.93
C GLY A 109 10.21 -14.13 6.17
N TRP A 110 11.42 -13.57 6.21
CA TRP A 110 12.55 -14.03 5.41
C TRP A 110 12.98 -15.46 5.77
N GLU A 111 13.01 -15.81 7.05
CA GLU A 111 13.30 -17.19 7.51
C GLU A 111 12.29 -18.20 6.97
N LEU A 112 11.03 -17.77 6.80
CA LEU A 112 9.94 -18.56 6.24
C LEU A 112 9.83 -18.46 4.71
N LYS A 113 10.77 -17.76 4.07
CA LYS A 113 10.75 -17.46 2.63
C LYS A 113 9.46 -16.75 2.22
N LEU A 114 8.96 -15.83 3.03
CA LEU A 114 7.83 -14.97 2.74
C LEU A 114 8.35 -13.54 2.54
N PRO A 115 8.58 -13.08 1.30
CA PRO A 115 9.06 -11.73 1.06
C PRO A 115 7.91 -10.72 1.04
N LEU A 116 8.20 -9.47 1.38
CA LEU A 116 7.32 -8.33 1.08
C LEU A 116 7.27 -8.09 -0.44
N VAL A 117 8.41 -8.23 -1.12
CA VAL A 117 8.56 -7.99 -2.55
C VAL A 117 8.40 -9.28 -3.36
N SER A 118 7.45 -9.26 -4.30
CA SER A 118 7.28 -10.34 -5.28
C SER A 118 7.28 -9.77 -6.70
N ILE A 119 8.30 -10.13 -7.47
CA ILE A 119 8.53 -9.65 -8.83
C ILE A 119 7.78 -10.57 -9.80
N TYR A 120 6.74 -10.02 -10.43
CA TYR A 120 5.90 -10.71 -11.40
C TYR A 120 6.15 -10.23 -12.84
N PRO A 121 5.92 -11.07 -13.86
CA PRO A 121 5.95 -10.62 -15.23
C PRO A 121 4.87 -9.57 -15.48
N PRO A 122 5.12 -8.57 -16.35
CA PRO A 122 4.12 -7.54 -16.66
C PRO A 122 2.79 -8.08 -17.21
N ALA A 123 2.81 -9.28 -17.81
CA ALA A 123 1.64 -9.95 -18.33
C ALA A 123 1.40 -11.27 -17.62
N ARG A 124 0.14 -11.50 -17.21
CA ARG A 124 -0.32 -12.78 -16.66
C ARG A 124 -0.97 -13.70 -17.70
N VAL A 125 -1.20 -13.20 -18.92
CA VAL A 125 -1.75 -13.97 -20.04
C VAL A 125 -0.72 -13.95 -21.17
N CYS A 126 -0.70 -15.02 -21.96
CA CYS A 126 0.20 -15.13 -23.11
C CYS A 126 -0.23 -14.15 -24.21
N ASP A 127 0.71 -13.29 -24.65
CA ASP A 127 0.53 -12.30 -25.70
C ASP A 127 1.02 -12.77 -27.08
N SER A 128 1.49 -14.02 -27.18
CA SER A 128 2.04 -14.54 -28.43
C SER A 128 0.97 -14.77 -29.49
N ASP A 129 1.26 -14.31 -30.70
CA ASP A 129 0.38 -14.51 -31.86
C ASP A 129 0.09 -16.00 -32.06
N GLY A 130 -1.20 -16.33 -32.18
CA GLY A 130 -1.66 -17.73 -32.33
C GLY A 130 -1.91 -18.48 -31.01
N CYS A 131 -1.62 -17.89 -29.85
CA CYS A 131 -2.00 -18.51 -28.57
C CYS A 131 -3.52 -18.49 -28.37
N GLN A 132 -4.13 -19.67 -28.29
CA GLN A 132 -5.58 -19.82 -28.05
C GLN A 132 -5.95 -19.81 -26.56
N LYS A 133 -4.96 -19.89 -25.66
CA LYS A 133 -5.19 -19.90 -24.22
C LYS A 133 -5.59 -18.52 -23.74
N LYS A 134 -6.84 -18.39 -23.26
CA LYS A 134 -7.38 -17.17 -22.65
C LYS A 134 -7.21 -17.13 -21.12
N SER A 135 -6.81 -18.24 -20.51
CA SER A 135 -6.56 -18.32 -19.08
C SER A 135 -5.18 -17.78 -18.72
N GLU A 136 -5.02 -17.42 -17.45
CA GLU A 136 -3.74 -16.98 -16.92
C GLU A 136 -2.66 -18.05 -17.08
N MET A 137 -1.45 -17.59 -17.39
CA MET A 137 -0.24 -18.38 -17.31
C MET A 137 -0.03 -18.82 -15.86
N ARG A 138 0.53 -20.00 -15.67
CA ARG A 138 0.80 -20.56 -14.34
C ARG A 138 2.29 -20.57 -14.06
N THR A 139 2.61 -20.42 -12.79
CA THR A 139 3.98 -20.44 -12.30
C THR A 139 4.55 -21.84 -12.46
N GLN A 140 5.69 -21.94 -13.15
CA GLN A 140 6.45 -23.18 -13.18
C GLN A 140 7.57 -23.17 -12.14
N THR A 141 8.15 -22.00 -11.88
CA THR A 141 9.26 -21.83 -10.93
C THR A 141 9.14 -20.48 -10.21
N ILE A 142 9.40 -20.52 -8.90
CA ILE A 142 9.59 -19.34 -8.06
C ILE A 142 11.07 -19.29 -7.73
N GLY A 143 11.76 -18.27 -8.23
CA GLY A 143 13.15 -17.98 -7.90
C GLY A 143 13.24 -17.13 -6.65
N GLU A 144 14.35 -17.25 -5.93
CA GLU A 144 14.73 -16.35 -4.85
C GLU A 144 15.57 -15.22 -5.44
N ALA A 145 15.41 -14.01 -4.90
CA ALA A 145 16.08 -12.83 -5.40
C ALA A 145 16.36 -11.81 -4.30
N VAL A 146 17.20 -10.84 -4.62
CA VAL A 146 17.45 -9.63 -3.85
C VAL A 146 16.88 -8.45 -4.63
N ALA A 147 16.02 -7.68 -3.99
CA ALA A 147 15.45 -6.46 -4.55
C ALA A 147 16.02 -5.24 -3.81
N PHE A 148 16.51 -4.25 -4.56
CA PHE A 148 16.89 -2.94 -4.05
C PHE A 148 15.71 -2.01 -4.28
N THR A 149 15.03 -1.64 -3.20
CA THR A 149 13.86 -0.76 -3.20
C THR A 149 14.27 0.64 -2.76
N MET A 150 13.54 1.65 -3.23
CA MET A 150 13.82 3.05 -2.93
C MET A 150 13.51 3.37 -1.47
N ASP A 151 12.40 2.83 -0.95
CA ASP A 151 11.87 3.21 0.37
C ASP A 151 12.29 2.26 1.51
N PHE A 152 12.64 1.01 1.19
CA PHE A 152 12.92 -0.05 2.18
C PHE A 152 14.32 -0.65 2.04
N GLY A 153 15.14 -0.14 1.13
CA GLY A 153 16.51 -0.63 0.91
C GLY A 153 16.54 -2.06 0.36
N VAL A 154 17.43 -2.88 0.90
CA VAL A 154 17.63 -4.26 0.42
C VAL A 154 16.56 -5.17 0.98
N GLN A 155 15.85 -5.88 0.11
CA GLN A 155 14.76 -6.78 0.46
C GLN A 155 15.00 -8.18 -0.12
N TYR A 156 14.74 -9.22 0.67
CA TYR A 156 14.52 -10.56 0.12
C TYR A 156 13.26 -10.52 -0.76
N ALA A 157 13.38 -11.07 -1.96
CA ALA A 157 12.33 -11.06 -2.96
C ALA A 157 12.12 -12.45 -3.59
N LYS A 158 10.96 -12.62 -4.20
CA LYS A 158 10.67 -13.77 -5.07
C LYS A 158 10.49 -13.30 -6.50
N VAL A 159 11.08 -14.02 -7.45
CA VAL A 159 10.86 -13.82 -8.88
C VAL A 159 9.96 -14.93 -9.40
N VAL A 160 8.81 -14.54 -9.93
CA VAL A 160 7.84 -15.49 -10.45
C VAL A 160 8.03 -15.63 -11.95
N ASN A 161 8.33 -16.86 -12.40
CA ASN A 161 8.36 -17.18 -13.82
C ASN A 161 7.06 -17.87 -14.22
N LEU A 162 6.27 -17.18 -15.04
CA LEU A 162 5.04 -17.71 -15.60
C LEU A 162 5.32 -18.39 -16.95
N THR A 163 4.64 -19.49 -17.20
CA THR A 163 4.74 -20.21 -18.47
C THR A 163 3.36 -20.42 -19.08
N CYS A 164 3.29 -20.29 -20.41
CA CYS A 164 2.16 -20.76 -21.19
C CYS A 164 2.44 -22.17 -21.72
N GLU A 165 1.38 -22.94 -21.96
CA GLU A 165 1.46 -24.29 -22.55
C GLU A 165 1.37 -24.26 -24.08
N CYS A 166 1.34 -23.08 -24.71
CA CYS A 166 1.45 -23.02 -26.16
C CYS A 166 2.90 -23.32 -26.59
N GLU A 167 3.07 -23.95 -27.75
CA GLU A 167 4.37 -24.42 -28.26
C GLU A 167 5.42 -23.30 -28.44
N PHE A 168 5.01 -22.04 -28.35
CA PHE A 168 5.80 -20.89 -28.75
C PHE A 168 6.16 -19.87 -27.65
N SER A 169 5.69 -20.01 -26.39
CA SER A 169 5.93 -18.95 -25.40
C SER A 169 6.45 -19.42 -24.03
N ARG A 170 7.68 -18.99 -23.74
CA ARG A 170 8.19 -18.85 -22.38
C ARG A 170 8.25 -17.35 -22.08
N SER A 171 7.24 -16.80 -21.41
CA SER A 171 7.32 -15.44 -20.88
C SER A 171 8.18 -15.43 -19.61
N LYS A 172 9.50 -15.38 -19.77
CA LYS A 172 10.38 -15.12 -18.62
C LYS A 172 10.20 -13.69 -18.15
N CYS A 173 10.22 -13.50 -16.83
CA CYS A 173 10.05 -12.22 -16.15
C CYS A 173 11.29 -11.30 -16.29
N CYS A 174 11.83 -11.17 -17.50
CA CYS A 174 13.16 -10.66 -17.83
C CYS A 174 14.25 -11.75 -17.90
N HIS A 175 15.17 -11.56 -18.83
CA HIS A 175 16.40 -12.31 -19.11
C HIS A 175 16.27 -13.84 -19.30
N SER A 176 16.09 -14.29 -20.54
CA SER A 176 16.63 -15.60 -20.93
C SER A 176 18.13 -15.47 -21.19
N PHE A 177 18.96 -15.92 -20.26
CA PHE A 177 20.43 -16.04 -20.42
C PHE A 177 20.86 -17.10 -21.48
N ASN A 178 19.96 -17.52 -22.38
CA ASN A 178 20.26 -18.60 -23.35
C ASN A 178 19.47 -18.53 -24.67
N ALA A 179 19.09 -17.33 -25.14
CA ALA A 179 18.49 -17.19 -26.46
C ALA A 179 19.15 -16.03 -27.21
N SER A 180 19.49 -16.25 -28.48
CA SER A 180 20.14 -15.32 -29.41
C SER A 180 19.32 -14.05 -29.73
N THR A 181 18.19 -13.84 -29.06
CA THR A 181 17.28 -12.72 -29.27
C THR A 181 16.81 -12.14 -27.93
N ARG A 182 16.94 -10.82 -27.77
CA ARG A 182 16.46 -10.06 -26.61
C ARG A 182 15.20 -9.31 -27.01
N LYS A 183 14.08 -9.51 -26.28
CA LYS A 183 12.87 -8.71 -26.42
C LYS A 183 12.81 -7.72 -25.26
N TYR A 184 13.01 -6.44 -25.56
CA TYR A 184 12.88 -5.37 -24.57
C TYR A 184 11.41 -4.97 -24.44
N HIS A 185 10.98 -4.65 -23.23
CA HIS A 185 9.66 -4.07 -23.00
C HIS A 185 9.61 -2.65 -23.58
N LYS A 186 8.46 -2.24 -24.11
CA LYS A 186 8.26 -0.89 -24.67
C LYS A 186 8.18 0.20 -23.58
N GLN A 187 7.85 -0.20 -22.35
CA GLN A 187 7.75 0.66 -21.18
C GLN A 187 8.86 0.28 -20.19
N ILE A 188 9.29 1.24 -19.37
CA ILE A 188 10.21 0.97 -18.26
C ILE A 188 9.47 0.04 -17.29
N PRO A 189 9.98 -1.18 -17.04
CA PRO A 189 9.35 -2.10 -16.09
C PRO A 189 9.60 -1.60 -14.66
N GLU A 190 8.69 -1.94 -13.74
CA GLU A 190 8.82 -1.64 -12.30
C GLU A 190 10.12 -2.19 -11.68
N TRP A 191 10.63 -3.31 -12.22
CA TRP A 191 11.85 -3.97 -11.76
C TRP A 191 12.81 -4.18 -12.91
N ILE A 192 14.06 -3.73 -12.75
CA ILE A 192 15.16 -3.99 -13.67
C ILE A 192 16.09 -5.02 -13.04
N GLN A 193 16.32 -6.13 -13.71
CA GLN A 193 17.34 -7.09 -13.30
C GLN A 193 18.73 -6.54 -13.64
N VAL A 194 19.55 -6.32 -12.62
CA VAL A 194 20.92 -5.78 -12.78
C VAL A 194 22.00 -6.86 -12.70
N ASP A 195 21.71 -7.99 -12.04
CA ASP A 195 22.56 -9.17 -11.97
C ASP A 195 21.72 -10.45 -11.81
N GLU A 196 22.34 -11.63 -11.85
CA GLU A 196 21.66 -12.89 -11.59
C GLU A 196 20.97 -12.83 -10.21
N HIS A 197 19.64 -12.95 -10.20
CA HIS A 197 18.80 -12.81 -9.00
C HIS A 197 18.83 -11.46 -8.28
N HIS A 198 19.37 -10.39 -8.88
CA HIS A 198 19.37 -9.04 -8.28
C HIS A 198 18.57 -8.05 -9.12
N TYR A 199 17.67 -7.31 -8.47
CA TYR A 199 16.71 -6.41 -9.11
C TYR A 199 16.70 -5.04 -8.45
N VAL A 200 16.51 -3.99 -9.24
CA VAL A 200 16.40 -2.61 -8.76
C VAL A 200 15.03 -2.05 -9.17
N GLU A 201 14.35 -1.42 -8.22
CA GLU A 201 13.11 -0.68 -8.43
C GLU A 201 13.37 0.57 -9.28
N THR A 202 12.45 0.89 -10.19
CA THR A 202 12.59 2.03 -11.14
C THR A 202 11.75 3.24 -10.77
#